data_AF-A0A0E4BXR3-F1
#
_entry.id   AF-A0A0E4BXR3-F1
#
_cell.length_a   1.000
_cell.length_b   1.000
_cell.length_c   1.000
_cell.angle_alpha   90.00
_cell.angle_beta   90.00
_cell.angle_gamma   90.00
#
_symmetry.space_group_name_H-M   'P 1'
#
loop_
_entity.id
_entity.type
_entity.pdbx_description
1 polymer ?
#
loop_
_entity_poly.entity_id
_entity_poly.type
_entity_poly.pdbx_seq_one_letter_code
_entity_poly.pdbx_strand_id
1 'polypeptide(L)'
;MNFKNADFDKLIDEAGQTDDAAKRGQLLQKANALLYEEAPVWFFNYNKAVMAVQPWLKGVQLNATELTHQNVEDLWVDETSPAK
;
A
#
# COMPACT_ATOMS: atom_id res chain seq x y z
N MET A 1 -13.64 16.62 12.38
CA MET A 1 -13.55 16.32 10.94
C MET A 1 -14.31 15.04 10.70
N ASN A 2 -15.52 15.08 10.13
CA ASN A 2 -16.26 13.89 9.73
C ASN A 2 -16.79 14.13 8.31
N PHE A 3 -16.09 13.61 7.31
CA PHE A 3 -16.61 13.55 5.94
C PHE A 3 -17.81 12.59 5.92
N LYS A 4 -18.90 13.01 5.30
CA LYS A 4 -20.14 12.22 5.18
C LYS A 4 -20.74 12.49 3.81
N ASN A 5 -20.73 11.50 2.93
CA ASN A 5 -21.28 11.63 1.59
C ASN A 5 -21.89 10.29 1.18
N ALA A 6 -23.23 10.25 1.07
CA ALA A 6 -23.95 9.00 0.83
C ALA A 6 -23.63 8.38 -0.54
N ASP A 7 -23.28 9.20 -1.53
CA ASP A 7 -22.89 8.71 -2.86
C ASP A 7 -21.48 8.08 -2.81
N PHE A 8 -20.55 8.70 -2.06
CA PHE A 8 -19.24 8.10 -1.77
C PHE A 8 -19.40 6.75 -1.08
N ASP A 9 -20.18 6.70 0.01
CA ASP A 9 -20.39 5.50 0.81
C ASP A 9 -20.98 4.37 -0.05
N LYS A 10 -21.99 4.68 -0.87
CA LYS A 10 -22.60 3.73 -1.80
C LYS A 10 -21.59 3.16 -2.81
N LEU A 11 -20.71 3.99 -3.35
CA LEU A 11 -19.68 3.54 -4.30
C LEU A 11 -18.66 2.60 -3.63
N ILE A 12 -18.25 2.90 -2.40
CA ILE A 12 -17.34 2.06 -1.62
C ILE A 12 -18.01 0.72 -1.26
N ASP A 13 -19.26 0.75 -0.80
CA ASP A 13 -20.02 -0.45 -0.44
C ASP A 13 -20.24 -1.36 -1.66
N GLU A 14 -20.64 -0.79 -2.82
CA GLU A 14 -20.79 -1.58 -4.05
C GLU A 14 -19.45 -2.18 -4.50
N ALA A 15 -18.36 -1.43 -4.41
CA ALA A 15 -17.03 -1.92 -4.75
C ALA A 15 -16.61 -3.10 -3.84
N GLY A 16 -16.92 -3.02 -2.54
CA GLY A 16 -16.63 -4.09 -1.57
C GLY A 16 -17.39 -5.39 -1.80
N GLN A 17 -18.55 -5.32 -2.45
CA GLN A 17 -19.38 -6.48 -2.81
C GLN A 17 -19.20 -6.94 -4.28
N THR A 18 -18.32 -6.28 -5.05
CA THR A 18 -18.14 -6.59 -6.48
C THR A 18 -16.97 -7.57 -6.67
N ASP A 19 -17.26 -8.78 -7.13
CA ASP A 19 -16.25 -9.81 -7.45
C ASP A 19 -15.43 -9.47 -8.70
N ASP A 20 -16.10 -8.95 -9.75
CA ASP A 20 -15.45 -8.59 -11.01
C ASP A 20 -14.43 -7.46 -10.80
N ALA A 21 -13.15 -7.77 -11.01
CA ALA A 21 -12.06 -6.85 -10.70
C ALA A 21 -12.10 -5.57 -11.55
N ALA A 22 -12.52 -5.66 -12.80
CA ALA A 22 -12.61 -4.50 -13.70
C ALA A 22 -13.71 -3.55 -13.22
N LYS A 23 -14.90 -4.07 -12.91
CA LYS A 23 -16.01 -3.30 -12.35
C LYS A 23 -15.65 -2.70 -10.99
N ARG A 24 -15.02 -3.47 -10.10
CA ARG A 24 -14.54 -2.95 -8.80
C ARG A 24 -13.57 -1.78 -8.99
N GLY A 25 -12.64 -1.89 -9.93
CA GLY A 25 -11.72 -0.82 -10.28
C GLY A 25 -12.45 0.46 -10.75
N GLN A 26 -13.46 0.32 -11.61
CA GLN A 26 -14.26 1.47 -12.07
C GLN A 26 -15.04 2.16 -10.95
N LEU A 27 -15.62 1.39 -10.02
CA LEU A 27 -16.33 1.94 -8.86
C LEU A 27 -15.39 2.73 -7.95
N LEU A 28 -14.20 2.18 -7.65
CA LEU A 28 -13.18 2.86 -6.84
C LEU A 28 -12.64 4.13 -7.51
N GLN A 29 -12.47 4.13 -8.83
CA GLN A 29 -12.09 5.34 -9.57
C GLN A 29 -13.14 6.45 -9.45
N LYS A 30 -14.43 6.10 -9.54
CA LYS A 30 -15.53 7.06 -9.34
C LYS A 30 -15.56 7.60 -7.91
N ALA A 31 -15.40 6.73 -6.90
CA ALA A 31 -15.33 7.14 -5.51
C ALA A 31 -14.15 8.10 -5.26
N ASN A 32 -12.98 7.80 -5.81
CA ASN A 32 -11.80 8.65 -5.69
C ASN A 32 -11.98 10.01 -6.38
N ALA A 33 -12.63 10.06 -7.55
CA ALA A 33 -12.94 11.32 -8.23
C ALA A 33 -13.83 12.22 -7.36
N LEU A 34 -14.90 11.66 -6.78
CA LEU A 34 -15.79 12.40 -5.89
C LEU A 34 -15.08 12.84 -4.59
N LEU A 35 -14.22 12.00 -4.01
CA LEU A 35 -13.41 12.37 -2.85
C LEU A 35 -12.46 13.54 -3.15
N TYR A 36 -11.92 13.59 -4.37
CA TYR A 36 -11.05 14.66 -4.81
C TYR A 36 -11.82 15.98 -5.00
N GLU A 37 -13.02 15.92 -5.57
CA GLU A 37 -13.91 17.09 -5.75
C GLU A 37 -14.37 17.68 -4.42
N GLU A 38 -14.71 16.84 -3.45
CA GLU A 38 -15.14 17.26 -2.11
C GLU A 38 -13.97 17.77 -1.24
N ALA A 39 -12.73 17.41 -1.59
CA ALA A 39 -11.49 17.79 -0.92
C ALA A 39 -11.53 17.74 0.63
N PRO A 40 -12.06 16.68 1.28
CA PRO A 40 -12.16 16.63 2.74
C PRO A 40 -10.81 16.40 3.44
N VAL A 41 -9.80 15.96 2.67
CA VAL A 41 -8.44 15.69 3.11
C VAL A 41 -7.45 16.17 2.06
N TRP A 42 -6.25 16.54 2.48
CA TRP A 42 -5.16 16.89 1.57
C TRP A 42 -4.22 15.70 1.38
N PHE A 43 -4.19 15.13 0.18
CA PHE A 43 -3.22 14.08 -0.18
C PHE A 43 -1.85 14.70 -0.42
N PHE A 44 -0.98 14.66 0.59
CA PHE A 44 0.30 15.35 0.53
C PHE A 44 1.39 14.56 -0.19
N ASN A 45 1.45 13.25 -0.01
CA ASN A 45 2.50 12.43 -0.60
C ASN A 45 2.10 10.97 -0.83
N TYR A 46 2.76 10.36 -1.81
CA TYR A 46 2.99 8.92 -1.85
C TYR A 46 4.40 8.67 -1.32
N ASN A 47 4.51 7.98 -0.19
CA ASN A 47 5.80 7.72 0.43
C ASN A 47 6.68 6.84 -0.48
N LYS A 48 7.95 7.19 -0.57
CA LYS A 48 8.99 6.33 -1.12
C LYS A 48 9.84 5.84 0.03
N ALA A 49 10.02 4.53 0.12
CA ALA A 49 10.87 3.92 1.12
C ALA A 49 12.16 3.41 0.46
N VAL A 50 13.28 3.56 1.17
CA VAL A 50 14.58 3.04 0.77
C VAL A 50 15.16 2.29 1.96
N MET A 51 15.64 1.07 1.73
CA MET A 51 16.31 0.27 2.74
C MET A 51 17.78 0.14 2.37
N ALA A 52 18.67 0.47 3.30
CA ALA A 52 20.08 0.15 3.19
C ALA A 52 20.28 -1.29 3.68
N VAL A 53 20.87 -2.13 2.83
CA VAL A 53 21.07 -3.55 3.10
C VAL A 53 22.56 -3.84 3.10
N GLN A 54 23.03 -4.54 4.13
CA GLN A 54 24.42 -4.98 4.18
C GLN A 54 24.69 -6.01 3.07
N PRO A 55 25.84 -5.96 2.36
CA PRO A 55 26.11 -6.88 1.25
C PRO A 55 26.06 -8.37 1.64
N TRP A 56 26.39 -8.71 2.89
CA TRP A 56 26.39 -10.07 3.43
C TRP A 56 25.02 -10.54 3.95
N LEU A 57 24.03 -9.65 4.04
CA LEU A 57 22.65 -10.01 4.39
C LEU A 57 21.90 -10.44 3.13
N LYS A 58 21.35 -11.65 3.14
CA LYS A 58 20.63 -12.25 2.01
C LYS A 58 19.18 -12.51 2.39
N GLY A 59 18.37 -12.75 1.36
CA GLY A 59 16.95 -13.05 1.52
C GLY A 59 16.04 -11.85 1.76
N VAL A 60 16.58 -10.62 1.66
CA VAL A 60 15.76 -9.39 1.76
C VAL A 60 14.68 -9.38 0.69
N GLN A 61 13.45 -9.19 1.11
CA GLN A 61 12.26 -9.20 0.28
C GLN A 61 11.91 -7.79 -0.20
N LEU A 62 11.55 -7.70 -1.47
CA LEU A 62 10.92 -6.51 -2.02
C LEU A 62 9.43 -6.54 -1.65
N ASN A 63 9.01 -5.67 -0.74
CA ASN A 63 7.61 -5.51 -0.35
C ASN A 63 7.14 -4.10 -0.70
N ALA A 64 6.26 -4.00 -1.70
CA ALA A 64 5.72 -2.73 -2.17
C ALA A 64 4.64 -2.15 -1.23
N THR A 65 4.06 -2.98 -0.36
CA THR A 65 3.02 -2.56 0.60
C THR A 65 3.64 -2.04 1.89
N GLU A 66 4.66 -2.72 2.41
CA GLU A 66 5.41 -2.27 3.59
C GLU A 66 6.87 -2.74 3.48
N LEU A 67 7.76 -1.86 3.04
CA LEU A 67 9.16 -2.19 2.75
C LEU A 67 9.89 -2.74 3.99
N THR A 68 9.51 -2.29 5.19
CA THR A 68 10.18 -2.72 6.44
C THR A 68 9.68 -4.05 6.98
N HIS A 69 8.58 -4.59 6.42
CA HIS A 69 8.07 -5.91 6.80
C HIS A 69 8.80 -6.99 6.01
N GLN A 70 9.55 -7.83 6.74
CA GLN A 70 10.39 -8.89 6.20
C GLN A 70 10.08 -10.20 6.95
N ASN A 71 9.94 -11.31 6.24
CA ASN A 71 9.88 -12.63 6.86
C ASN A 71 11.28 -12.99 7.35
N VAL A 72 11.45 -13.14 8.66
CA VAL A 72 12.77 -13.30 9.29
C VAL A 72 13.39 -14.65 8.95
N GLU A 73 12.57 -15.67 8.73
CA GLU A 73 12.99 -17.02 8.37
C GLU A 73 13.69 -17.12 7.00
N ASP A 74 13.44 -16.15 6.11
CA ASP A 74 14.09 -16.09 4.80
C ASP A 74 15.42 -15.31 4.85
N LEU A 75 15.67 -14.58 5.94
CA LEU A 75 16.87 -13.77 6.11
C LEU A 75 18.04 -14.61 6.63
N TRP A 76 19.21 -14.46 6.01
CA TRP A 76 20.42 -15.14 6.47
C TRP A 76 21.69 -14.33 6.16
N VAL A 77 22.75 -14.62 6.91
CA VAL A 77 24.05 -13.97 6.80
C VAL A 77 25.03 -14.92 6.12
N ASP A 78 25.69 -14.46 5.07
CA ASP A 78 26.71 -15.26 4.37
C ASP A 78 28.10 -15.15 5.01
N GLU A 79 29.03 -15.96 4.52
CA GLU A 79 30.41 -16.05 5.02
C GLU A 79 31.24 -14.77 4.80
N THR A 80 30.75 -13.80 4.03
CA THR A 80 31.43 -12.51 3.79
C THR A 80 31.19 -11.49 4.91
N SER A 81 30.35 -11.85 5.90
CA SER A 81 30.12 -11.02 7.08
C SER A 81 31.41 -10.77 7.87
N PRO A 82 31.66 -9.52 8.30
CA PRO A 82 32.82 -9.20 9.14
C PRO A 82 32.65 -9.68 10.59
N ALA A 83 31.44 -10.04 11.00
CA ALA A 83 31.18 -10.60 12.31
C ALA A 83 31.58 -12.08 12.32
N LYS A 84 32.55 -12.42 13.17
CA LYS A 84 32.90 -13.80 13.54
C LYS A 84 32.22 -14.18 14.84
#